data_AF-A0A819GNY4-F1
#
_entry.id   AF-A0A819GNY4-F1
#
_cell.length_a   1.000
_cell.length_b   1.000
_cell.length_c   1.000
_cell.angle_alpha   90.00
_cell.angle_beta   90.00
_cell.angle_gamma   90.00
#
_symmetry.space_group_name_H-M   'P 1'
#
loop_
_entity.id
_entity.type
_entity.pdbx_description
1 polymer ?
#
loop_
_entity_poly.entity_id
_entity_poly.type
_entity_poly.pdbx_seq_one_letter_code
_entity_poly.pdbx_strand_id
1 'polypeptide(L)' 'PSQPYVIRTDASRAGIGAVLLQKQPPDYRDKSTTSIYKSVSFASRSLKAAEKKYSAIELEALAIW' A
#
# COMPACT_ATOMS: atom_id res chain seq x y z
N PRO A 1 15.53 9.86 6.89
CA PRO A 1 14.47 8.97 7.45
C PRO A 1 15.16 7.72 8.03
N SER A 2 14.93 7.39 9.31
CA SER A 2 15.65 6.29 10.00
C SER A 2 14.86 4.99 10.12
N GLN A 3 13.57 5.01 9.76
CA GLN A 3 12.68 3.85 9.85
C GLN A 3 12.34 3.32 8.45
N PRO A 4 12.14 1.99 8.30
CA PRO A 4 11.83 1.39 7.02
C PRO A 4 10.48 1.87 6.48
N TYR A 5 10.40 1.98 5.16
CA TYR A 5 9.16 2.14 4.42
C TYR A 5 8.60 0.78 4.02
N VAL A 6 7.28 0.68 4.02
CA VAL A 6 6.53 -0.51 3.58
C VAL A 6 5.49 -0.05 2.58
N ILE A 7 5.39 -0.75 1.45
CA ILE A 7 4.27 -0.57 0.53
C ILE A 7 3.29 -1.71 0.76
N ARG A 8 2.01 -1.37 0.94
CA ARG A 8 0.92 -2.35 0.88
C ARG A 8 0.10 -2.11 -0.36
N THR A 9 -0.22 -3.19 -1.05
CA THR A 9 -1.07 -3.17 -2.24
C THR A 9 -2.41 -3.81 -1.92
N ASP A 10 -3.43 -3.39 -2.64
CA ASP A 10 -4.72 -4.08 -2.74
C ASP A 10 -5.25 -3.93 -4.17
N ALA A 11 -5.81 -4.99 -4.71
CA ALA A 11 -6.27 -5.04 -6.07
C ALA A 11 -7.63 -5.71 -6.22
N SER A 12 -8.44 -5.15 -7.11
CA SER A 12 -9.73 -5.72 -7.50
C SER A 12 -9.96 -5.54 -9.01
N ARG A 13 -11.06 -6.12 -9.51
CA ARG A 13 -11.49 -5.90 -10.90
C ARG A 13 -11.92 -4.46 -11.19
N ALA A 14 -12.14 -3.64 -10.18
CA ALA A 14 -12.49 -2.23 -10.33
C ALA A 14 -11.24 -1.33 -10.47
N GLY A 15 -10.14 -1.67 -9.79
CA GLY A 15 -8.95 -0.84 -9.73
C GLY A 15 -7.88 -1.43 -8.82
N ILE A 16 -6.72 -0.78 -8.83
CA ILE A 16 -5.55 -1.13 -8.03
C ILE A 16 -5.14 0.05 -7.15
N GLY A 17 -4.60 -0.26 -5.97
CA GLY A 17 -4.16 0.73 -5.01
C GLY A 17 -2.90 0.31 -4.26
N ALA A 18 -2.14 1.30 -3.82
CA ALA A 18 -0.99 1.14 -2.97
C ALA A 18 -0.95 2.23 -1.88
N VAL A 19 -0.52 1.85 -0.68
CA VAL A 19 -0.30 2.77 0.44
C VAL A 19 1.17 2.70 0.84
N LEU A 20 1.83 3.87 0.84
CA LEU A 20 3.16 4.02 1.39
C LEU A 20 3.05 4.23 2.90
N LEU A 21 3.66 3.33 3.65
CA LEU A 21 3.68 3.33 5.11
C LEU A 21 5.11 3.56 5.61
N GLN A 22 5.24 4.27 6.72
CA GLN A 22 6.50 4.39 7.45
C GLN A 22 6.35 3.80 8.85
N LYS A 23 7.24 2.87 9.20
CA LYS A 23 7.29 2.30 10.55
C LYS A 23 7.60 3.41 11.55
N GLN A 24 6.86 3.47 12.66
CA GLN A 24 7.14 4.43 13.73
C GLN A 24 8.18 3.86 14.69
N PRO A 25 9.08 4.70 15.24
CA PRO A 25 10.00 4.27 16.28
C PRO A 25 9.20 3.91 17.56
N PRO A 26 9.75 3.05 18.43
CA PRO A 26 9.06 2.54 19.62
C PRO A 26 8.63 3.60 20.65
N ASP A 27 9.04 4.86 20.50
CA ASP A 27 8.93 5.90 21.54
C ASP A 27 8.28 7.21 21.05
N TYR A 28 7.38 7.15 20.06
CA TYR A 28 6.72 8.34 19.54
C TYR A 28 5.41 8.68 20.28
N ARG A 29 5.42 8.79 21.62
CA ARG A 29 4.34 9.39 22.46
C ARG A 29 2.87 9.07 22.10
N ASP A 30 2.59 7.95 21.44
CA ASP A 30 1.25 7.57 21.04
C ASP A 30 0.78 6.47 22.00
N LYS A 31 -0.26 6.79 22.78
CA LYS A 31 -0.94 5.86 23.69
C LYS A 31 -1.83 4.86 22.92
N SER A 32 -1.75 4.84 21.59
CA SER A 32 -2.41 3.89 20.71
C SER A 32 -1.60 2.59 20.61
N THR A 33 -2.06 1.57 21.32
CA THR A 33 -1.51 0.20 21.36
C THR A 33 -1.49 -0.54 20.01
N THR A 34 -1.85 0.09 18.87
CA THR A 34 -2.32 -0.70 17.71
C THR A 34 -1.65 -0.41 16.36
N SER A 35 -0.91 0.69 16.15
CA SER A 35 -0.41 1.00 14.79
C SER A 35 1.09 1.33 14.73
N ILE A 36 1.90 0.29 14.49
CA ILE A 36 3.34 0.39 14.20
C ILE A 36 3.68 1.10 12.86
N TYR A 37 2.68 1.38 12.01
CA TYR A 37 2.85 1.98 10.69
C TYR A 37 1.98 3.23 10.53
N LYS A 38 2.59 4.32 10.06
CA LYS A 38 1.88 5.56 9.69
C LYS A 38 1.80 5.68 8.16
N SER A 39 0.65 6.05 7.63
CA SER A 39 0.50 6.35 6.20
C SER A 39 1.21 7.65 5.84
N VAL A 40 1.93 7.60 4.72
CA VAL A 40 2.68 8.73 4.15
C VAL A 40 2.03 9.21 2.87
N SER A 41 1.62 8.28 2.01
CA SER A 41 1.01 8.59 0.71
C SER A 41 0.12 7.45 0.23
N PHE A 42 -0.77 7.77 -0.69
CA PHE A 42 -1.71 6.86 -1.34
C PHE A 42 -1.57 7.00 -2.86
N ALA A 43 -1.60 5.89 -3.58
CA ALA A 43 -1.65 5.86 -5.03
C ALA A 43 -2.75 4.88 -5.46
N SER A 44 -3.57 5.26 -6.44
CA SER A 44 -4.59 4.39 -7.00
C SER A 44 -4.89 4.74 -8.44
N ARG A 45 -5.33 3.72 -9.22
CA ARG A 45 -5.80 3.92 -10.59
C ARG A 45 -6.76 2.82 -11.02
N SER A 46 -7.57 3.12 -12.03
CA SER A 46 -8.40 2.14 -12.71
C SER A 46 -7.59 1.23 -13.63
N LEU A 47 -8.13 0.03 -13.91
CA LEU A 47 -7.54 -0.94 -14.81
C LEU A 47 -7.79 -0.62 -16.29
N LYS A 48 -6.76 -0.78 -17.11
CA LYS A 48 -6.87 -0.81 -18.57
C LYS A 48 -7.57 -2.09 -19.03
N ALA A 49 -8.11 -2.09 -20.25
CA ALA A 49 -8.85 -3.23 -20.80
C ALA A 49 -8.04 -4.55 -20.80
N ALA A 50 -6.74 -4.48 -21.06
CA ALA A 50 -5.84 -5.64 -21.00
C ALA A 50 -5.62 -6.13 -19.56
N GLU A 51 -5.42 -5.20 -18.61
CA GLU A 51 -5.10 -5.51 -17.21
C GLU A 51 -6.26 -6.20 -16.49
N LYS A 52 -7.52 -5.96 -16.90
CA LYS A 52 -8.71 -6.64 -16.34
C LYS A 52 -8.68 -8.18 -16.45
N LYS A 53 -7.83 -8.72 -17.31
CA LYS A 53 -7.67 -10.17 -17.52
C LYS A 53 -6.58 -10.79 -16.65
N TYR A 54 -5.78 -9.96 -15.97
CA TYR A 54 -4.74 -10.43 -15.06
C TYR A 54 -5.36 -11.13 -13.84
N SER A 55 -4.63 -12.11 -13.33
CA SER A 55 -4.91 -12.76 -12.06
C SER A 55 -4.78 -11.78 -10.90
N ALA A 56 -5.35 -12.11 -9.75
CA ALA A 56 -5.28 -11.24 -8.56
C ALA A 56 -3.83 -10.91 -8.18
N ILE A 57 -2.91 -11.89 -8.22
CA ILE A 57 -1.50 -11.69 -7.88
C ILE A 57 -0.82 -10.73 -8.85
N GLU A 58 -1.11 -10.83 -10.15
CA GLU A 58 -0.59 -9.93 -11.16
C GLU A 58 -1.14 -8.50 -10.98
N LEU A 59 -2.39 -8.35 -10.57
CA LEU A 59 -2.98 -7.04 -10.28
C LEU A 59 -2.37 -6.39 -9.02
N GLU A 60 -2.09 -7.18 -7.97
CA GLU A 60 -1.36 -6.72 -6.78
C GLU A 60 0.05 -6.24 -7.15
N ALA A 61 0.76 -7.01 -7.98
CA ALA A 61 2.09 -6.64 -8.47
C ALA A 61 2.05 -5.41 -9.38
N LEU A 62 0.98 -5.23 -10.16
CA LEU A 62 0.79 -4.06 -11.02
C LEU A 62 0.60 -2.76 -10.22
N ALA A 63 0.19 -2.83 -8.94
CA ALA A 63 0.03 -1.65 -8.10
C ALA A 63 1.37 -0.98 -7.70
N ILE A 64 2.50 -1.67 -7.89
CA ILE A 64 3.86 -1.17 -7.63
C ILE A 64 4.70 -0.93 -8.89
N TRP A 65 4.11 -1.13 -10.08
CA TRP A 65 4.78 -0.99 -11.37
C TRP A 65 4.37 0.31 -12.08
#